data_AF-A0AAE2JHA7-F1
#
_entry.id   AF-A0AAE2JHA7-F1
#
_cell.length_a   1.000
_cell.length_b   1.000
_cell.length_c   1.000
_cell.angle_alpha   90.00
_cell.angle_beta   90.00
_cell.angle_gamma   90.00
#
_symmetry.space_group_name_H-M   'P 1'
#
loop_
_entity.id
_entity.type
_entity.pdbx_description
1 polymer ?
#
loop_
_entity_poly.entity_id
_entity_poly.type
_entity_poly.pdbx_seq_one_letter_code
_entity_poly.pdbx_strand_id
1 'polypeptide(L)'
;MAGFWNYRVIFCEATKDEAAQYQIHEVEYNLNGKVTNWSETGAAPFGTTLDELKDDSERLKTAFDKPVLKVVRKTRGYELVDVETGEEATGEPPAGLTQ
;
A
#
# COMPACT_ATOMS: atom_id res chain seq x y z
N MET A 1 -12.17 6.23 -9.87
CA MET A 1 -12.79 5.21 -9.02
C MET A 1 -11.77 4.12 -8.78
N ALA A 2 -11.57 3.72 -7.53
CA ALA A 2 -10.80 2.53 -7.21
C ALA A 2 -11.54 1.30 -7.73
N GLY A 3 -10.80 0.38 -8.35
CA GLY A 3 -11.29 -0.92 -8.81
C GLY A 3 -10.95 -2.04 -7.84
N PHE A 4 -9.77 -1.97 -7.21
CA PHE A 4 -9.30 -2.94 -6.20
C PHE A 4 -8.26 -2.30 -5.29
N TRP A 5 -7.82 -3.04 -4.27
CA TRP A 5 -6.80 -2.60 -3.32
C TRP A 5 -5.89 -3.77 -2.91
N ASN A 6 -4.72 -3.46 -2.36
CA ASN A 6 -3.80 -4.42 -1.76
C ASN A 6 -3.01 -3.78 -0.61
N TYR A 7 -2.52 -4.61 0.32
CA TYR A 7 -1.55 -4.17 1.32
C TYR A 7 -0.16 -4.01 0.68
N ARG A 8 0.49 -2.87 0.93
CA ARG A 8 1.87 -2.57 0.49
C ARG A 8 2.68 -2.01 1.65
N VAL A 9 3.96 -2.33 1.71
CA VAL A 9 4.90 -1.64 2.59
C VAL A 9 5.25 -0.29 1.98
N ILE A 10 5.08 0.78 2.75
CA ILE A 10 5.51 2.14 2.41
C ILE A 10 6.61 2.54 3.38
N PHE A 11 7.74 2.98 2.84
CA PHE A 11 8.80 3.64 3.57
C PHE A 11 8.47 5.13 3.73
N CYS A 12 8.18 5.51 4.97
CA CYS A 12 7.94 6.89 5.38
C CYS A 12 9.27 7.49 5.82
N GLU A 13 9.78 8.45 5.05
CA GLU A 13 11.05 9.12 5.37
C GLU A 13 10.98 9.85 6.72
N ALA A 14 12.14 9.98 7.38
CA ALA A 14 12.22 10.69 8.65
C ALA A 14 11.78 12.15 8.49
N THR A 15 11.00 12.63 9.46
CA THR A 15 10.71 14.05 9.58
C THR A 15 11.60 14.66 10.66
N LYS A 16 11.41 15.94 10.97
CA LYS A 16 12.10 16.59 12.09
C LYS A 16 11.74 15.96 13.44
N ASP A 17 10.52 15.45 13.56
CA ASP A 17 9.92 15.04 14.83
C ASP A 17 9.79 13.50 14.92
N GLU A 18 9.90 12.77 13.81
CA GLU A 18 9.71 11.33 13.74
C GLU A 18 10.83 10.64 12.95
N ALA A 19 11.30 9.49 13.46
CA ALA A 19 12.25 8.64 12.75
C ALA A 19 11.60 7.99 11.52
N ALA A 20 12.42 7.62 10.53
CA ALA A 20 11.93 6.91 9.35
C ALA A 20 11.32 5.55 9.76
N GLN A 21 10.23 5.16 9.10
CA GLN A 21 9.47 3.96 9.44
C GLN A 21 9.03 3.21 8.18
N TYR A 22 8.95 1.89 8.31
CA TYR A 22 8.26 1.03 7.35
C TYR A 22 6.87 0.74 7.90
N GLN A 23 5.84 1.07 7.15
CA GLN A 23 4.44 0.88 7.53
C GLN A 23 3.71 0.11 6.45
N ILE A 24 2.76 -0.74 6.83
CA ILE A 24 1.86 -1.39 5.86
C ILE A 24 0.68 -0.46 5.63
N HIS A 25 0.35 -0.16 4.38
CA HIS A 25 -0.80 0.67 4.02
C HIS A 25 -1.74 -0.08 3.09
N GLU A 26 -3.01 0.31 3.11
CA GLU A 26 -3.97 -0.07 2.08
C GLU A 26 -3.75 0.83 0.87
N VAL A 27 -3.39 0.25 -0.27
CA VAL A 27 -3.17 0.97 -1.52
C VAL A 27 -4.27 0.61 -2.49
N GLU A 28 -4.96 1.63 -2.99
CA GLU A 28 -6.05 1.50 -3.95
C GLU A 28 -5.54 1.72 -5.37
N TYR A 29 -6.05 0.92 -6.28
CA TYR A 29 -5.71 0.95 -7.70
C TYR A 29 -6.98 1.07 -8.54
N ASN A 30 -6.89 1.74 -9.69
CA ASN A 30 -7.93 1.60 -10.73
C ASN A 30 -7.79 0.24 -11.45
N LEU A 31 -8.75 -0.09 -12.31
CA LEU A 31 -8.76 -1.36 -13.06
C LEU A 31 -7.58 -1.52 -14.04
N ASN A 32 -6.85 -0.45 -14.35
CA ASN A 32 -5.63 -0.50 -15.16
C ASN A 32 -4.37 -0.71 -14.29
N GLY A 33 -4.53 -0.91 -12.99
CA GLY A 33 -3.43 -1.13 -12.06
C GLY A 33 -2.71 0.12 -11.61
N LYS A 34 -3.19 1.32 -11.97
CA LYS A 34 -2.57 2.58 -11.51
C LYS A 34 -3.06 2.93 -10.11
N VAL A 35 -2.15 3.31 -9.22
CA VAL A 35 -2.47 3.79 -7.86
C VAL A 35 -3.38 5.01 -7.95
N THR A 36 -4.49 4.96 -7.22
CA THR A 36 -5.43 6.08 -7.10
C THR A 36 -5.46 6.70 -5.71
N ASN A 37 -5.13 5.92 -4.68
CA ASN A 37 -5.12 6.39 -3.30
C ASN A 37 -4.31 5.42 -2.39
N TRP A 38 -3.99 5.85 -1.18
CA TRP A 38 -3.50 4.98 -0.11
C TRP A 38 -3.93 5.50 1.26
N SER A 39 -3.96 4.64 2.26
CA SER A 39 -4.31 5.04 3.63
C SER A 39 -3.35 6.08 4.18
N GLU A 40 -3.87 7.08 4.91
CA GLU A 40 -3.06 8.13 5.53
C GLU A 40 -2.13 7.58 6.61
N THR A 41 -2.60 6.58 7.36
CA THR A 41 -1.87 5.91 8.44
C THR A 41 -1.62 4.46 8.10
N GLY A 42 -0.58 3.89 8.73
CA GLY A 42 -0.34 2.45 8.69
C GLY A 42 -1.56 1.64 9.16
N ALA A 43 -1.85 0.55 8.46
CA ALA A 43 -2.92 -0.38 8.77
C ALA A 43 -2.59 -1.20 10.02
N ALA A 44 -3.58 -1.37 10.89
CA ALA A 44 -3.52 -2.28 12.03
C ALA A 44 -4.49 -3.44 11.79
N PRO A 45 -4.09 -4.70 12.07
CA PRO A 45 -4.99 -5.83 11.87
C PRO A 45 -6.14 -5.78 12.87
N PHE A 46 -7.32 -6.25 12.46
CA PHE A 46 -8.52 -6.21 13.30
C PHE A 46 -9.45 -7.41 13.08
N GLY A 47 -10.33 -7.65 14.05
CA GLY A 47 -11.33 -8.72 14.01
C GLY A 47 -12.22 -8.71 15.24
N THR A 48 -13.43 -9.27 15.14
CA THR A 48 -14.36 -9.45 16.27
C THR A 48 -14.06 -10.72 17.06
N THR A 49 -13.27 -11.63 16.47
CA THR A 49 -12.74 -12.84 17.11
C THR A 49 -11.23 -12.93 16.96
N LEU A 50 -10.60 -13.79 17.76
CA LEU A 50 -9.15 -14.04 17.64
C LEU A 50 -8.76 -14.65 16.30
N ASP A 51 -9.64 -15.46 15.69
CA ASP A 51 -9.34 -16.08 14.40
C ASP A 51 -9.46 -15.06 13.27
N GLU A 52 -10.46 -14.17 13.31
CA GLU A 52 -10.54 -13.04 12.36
C GLU A 52 -9.32 -12.11 12.45
N LEU A 53 -8.85 -11.80 13.67
CA LEU A 53 -7.65 -10.99 13.87
C LEU A 53 -6.38 -11.68 13.33
N LYS A 54 -6.27 -13.00 13.49
CA LYS A 54 -5.16 -13.77 12.90
C LYS A 54 -5.23 -13.76 11.38
N ASP A 55 -6.41 -14.01 10.80
CA ASP A 55 -6.60 -14.01 9.36
C ASP A 55 -6.23 -12.66 8.76
N ASP A 56 -6.63 -11.57 9.41
CA ASP A 56 -6.28 -10.22 8.97
C ASP A 56 -4.78 -9.94 9.11
N SER A 57 -4.16 -10.39 10.20
CA SER A 57 -2.70 -10.32 10.38
C SER A 57 -1.95 -11.09 9.28
N GLU A 58 -2.43 -12.26 8.88
CA GLU A 58 -1.86 -13.02 7.76
C GLU A 58 -2.06 -12.30 6.42
N ARG A 59 -3.21 -11.63 6.20
CA ARG A 59 -3.41 -10.77 5.02
C ARG A 59 -2.42 -9.61 4.97
N LEU A 60 -2.20 -8.91 6.08
CA LEU A 60 -1.22 -7.83 6.16
C LEU A 60 0.20 -8.31 5.82
N LYS A 61 0.58 -9.51 6.30
CA LYS A 61 1.91 -10.09 6.00
C LYS A 61 2.19 -10.24 4.50
N THR A 62 1.17 -10.43 3.66
CA THR A 62 1.36 -10.50 2.21
C THR A 62 1.95 -9.22 1.59
N ALA A 63 1.98 -8.11 2.34
CA ALA A 63 2.64 -6.87 1.91
C ALA A 63 4.16 -7.04 1.76
N PHE A 64 4.78 -7.92 2.55
CA PHE A 64 6.23 -8.16 2.53
C PHE A 64 6.70 -8.89 1.25
N ASP A 65 5.79 -9.57 0.55
CA ASP A 65 6.08 -10.26 -0.70
C ASP A 65 6.06 -9.33 -1.93
N LYS A 66 5.79 -8.04 -1.71
CA LYS A 66 5.64 -7.02 -2.77
C LYS A 66 6.72 -5.94 -2.61
N PRO A 67 7.09 -5.24 -3.69
CA PRO A 67 8.09 -4.19 -3.60
C PRO A 67 7.71 -3.08 -2.61
N VAL A 68 8.71 -2.58 -1.89
CA VAL A 68 8.56 -1.46 -0.95
C VAL A 68 8.38 -0.18 -1.73
N LEU A 69 7.41 0.63 -1.31
CA LEU A 69 7.08 1.90 -1.96
C LEU A 69 7.53 3.09 -1.12
N LYS A 70 7.60 4.27 -1.73
CA LYS A 70 7.72 5.55 -1.02
C LYS A 70 6.89 6.63 -1.71
N VAL A 71 6.48 7.63 -0.95
CA VAL A 71 5.77 8.79 -1.49
C VAL A 71 6.79 9.77 -2.07
N VAL A 72 6.58 10.17 -3.32
CA VAL A 72 7.35 11.25 -3.95
C VAL A 72 6.43 12.42 -4.32
N ARG A 73 6.90 13.63 -4.02
CA ARG A 73 6.21 14.85 -4.44
C ARG A 73 6.45 15.09 -5.93
N LYS A 74 5.39 15.28 -6.71
CA LYS A 74 5.45 15.67 -8.12
C LYS A 74 5.01 17.12 -8.28
N THR A 75 5.12 17.65 -9.50
CA THR A 75 4.60 18.99 -9.86
C THR A 75 3.11 19.12 -9.55
N ARG A 76 2.36 18.01 -9.66
CA ARG A 76 0.94 17.92 -9.31
C ARG A 76 0.73 16.74 -8.36
N GLY A 77 0.57 17.05 -7.08
CA GLY A 77 0.25 16.05 -6.05
C GLY A 77 1.43 15.14 -5.69
N TYR A 78 1.07 13.92 -5.32
CA TYR A 78 1.97 12.90 -4.80
C TYR A 78 1.77 11.59 -5.55
N GLU A 79 2.81 10.77 -5.60
CA GLU A 79 2.79 9.47 -6.26
C GLU A 79 3.55 8.44 -5.40
N LEU A 80 3.11 7.19 -5.45
CA LEU A 80 3.87 6.08 -4.90
C LEU A 80 4.80 5.52 -5.97
N VAL A 81 6.07 5.39 -5.62
CA VAL A 81 7.10 4.76 -6.47
C VAL A 81 7.79 3.65 -5.72
N ASP A 82 8.30 2.68 -6.46
CA ASP A 82 9.20 1.65 -5.94
C ASP A 82 10.47 2.31 -5.35
N VAL A 83 10.89 1.87 -4.17
CA VAL A 83 12.08 2.42 -3.49
C VAL A 83 13.38 2.08 -4.25
N GLU A 84 13.45 0.90 -4.86
CA GLU A 84 14.64 0.38 -5.53
C GLU A 84 14.73 0.90 -6.97
N THR A 85 13.63 0.85 -7.73
CA THR A 85 13.65 1.21 -9.16
C THR A 85 13.27 2.67 -9.42
N GLY A 86 12.51 3.29 -8.52
CA GLY A 86 11.94 4.64 -8.72
C GLY A 86 10.79 4.69 -9.73
N GLU A 87 10.34 3.55 -10.24
CA GLU A 87 9.21 3.47 -11.17
C GLU A 87 7.87 3.65 -10.45
N GLU A 88 6.86 4.11 -11.19
CA GLU A 88 5.50 4.28 -10.67
C GLU A 88 4.95 2.94 -10.15
N ALA A 89 4.41 2.96 -8.93
CA ALA A 89 3.80 1.78 -8.36
C ALA A 89 2.57 1.35 -9.16
N THR A 90 2.50 0.06 -9.48
CA THR A 90 1.35 -0.56 -10.13
C THR A 90 0.86 -1.76 -9.33
N GLY A 91 -0.38 -2.16 -9.60
CA GLY A 91 -1.03 -3.33 -9.03
C GLY A 91 -1.63 -4.20 -10.11
N GLU A 92 -1.59 -5.52 -9.92
CA GLU A 92 -2.28 -6.45 -10.79
C GLU A 92 -3.74 -6.62 -10.31
N PRO A 93 -4.74 -6.46 -11.18
CA PRO A 93 -6.12 -6.75 -10.82
C PRO A 93 -6.29 -8.22 -10.40
N PRO A 94 -7.11 -8.51 -9.38
CA PRO A 94 -7.44 -9.88 -9.02
C PRO A 94 -8.04 -10.66 -10.20
N ALA A 95 -7.78 -11.97 -10.24
CA ALA A 95 -8.35 -12.83 -11.27
C ALA A 95 -9.88 -12.71 -11.32
N GLY A 96 -10.42 -12.45 -12.52
CA GLY A 96 -11.86 -12.25 -12.74
C GLY A 96 -12.34 -10.80 -12.65
N LEU A 97 -11.48 -9.86 -12.26
CA LEU A 97 -11.75 -8.43 -12.30
C LEU A 97 -11.20 -7.83 -13.61
N THR A 98 -11.94 -7.95 -14.70
CA THR A 98 -11.63 -7.29 -15.99
C THR A 98 -12.55 -6.10 -16.23
N GLN A 99 -12.04 -5.13 -17.00
CA GLN A 99 -12.71 -3.86 -17.34
C GLN A 99 -14.05 -4.05 -18.08
#